data_AF-N1W6S4-F1
#
_entry.id   AF-N1W6S4-F1
#
_cell.length_a   1.000
_cell.length_b   1.000
_cell.length_c   1.000
_cell.angle_alpha   90.00
_cell.angle_beta   90.00
_cell.angle_gamma   90.00
#
_symmetry.space_group_name_H-M   'P 1'
#
loop_
_entity.id
_entity.type
_entity.pdbx_description
1 polymer ?
#
loop_
_entity_poly.entity_id
_entity_poly.type
_entity_poly.pdbx_seq_one_letter_code
_entity_poly.pdbx_strand_id
1 'polypeptide(L)'
;MKRFILLFLIIRSSVFASDGVDLANVRKKIEKQNNGFMTGTLITSMEDNWFYGVNYYKKDGSFKKLITLKEREEIIEKFGDRRRWFVTKWQGKQPAIYVSASYNGNYDLENNLQAKDLKDDYLFYFKNYCEFDGIVDTRYARIKKMRITYYDTPYTAVNNMMNIKISSNFKKIVSYDIDLKEDDKIINAMQSFKPVKSSTWYGNIFAIQMKVLEVYPGEKDMPLCTSDYYMGYKGWGSYEDVLKQIDELPELKGKRNPY
;
A
#
# COMPACT_ATOMS: atom_id res chain seq x y z
N MET A 1 61.19 -0.60 -10.89
CA MET A 1 60.20 -0.51 -9.79
C MET A 1 59.16 0.54 -10.11
N LYS A 2 57.87 0.17 -10.03
CA LYS A 2 56.68 0.97 -9.66
C LYS A 2 55.46 0.50 -10.47
N ARG A 3 54.73 -0.48 -9.91
CA ARG A 3 53.36 -0.80 -10.33
C ARG A 3 52.43 0.25 -9.70
N PHE A 4 51.75 1.04 -10.53
CA PHE A 4 50.62 1.86 -10.11
C PHE A 4 49.40 0.94 -10.03
N ILE A 5 48.93 0.65 -8.81
CA ILE A 5 47.65 -0.01 -8.58
C ILE A 5 46.62 1.10 -8.39
N LEU A 6 45.78 1.30 -9.42
CA LEU A 6 44.61 2.17 -9.34
C LEU A 6 43.54 1.41 -8.53
N LEU A 7 43.35 1.78 -7.26
CA LEU A 7 42.23 1.29 -6.46
C LEU A 7 40.95 2.03 -6.90
N PHE A 8 40.13 1.35 -7.71
CA PHE A 8 38.72 1.71 -7.85
C PHE A 8 37.99 1.38 -6.54
N LEU A 9 37.89 2.35 -5.65
CA LEU A 9 36.91 2.33 -4.56
C LEU A 9 35.51 2.41 -5.19
N ILE A 10 34.91 1.23 -5.42
CA ILE A 10 33.49 1.11 -5.71
C ILE A 10 32.76 1.53 -4.43
N ILE A 11 32.47 2.83 -4.31
CA ILE A 11 31.53 3.36 -3.33
C ILE A 11 30.17 2.83 -3.76
N ARG A 12 29.80 1.64 -3.29
CA ARG A 12 28.40 1.20 -3.29
C ARG A 12 27.68 2.13 -2.31
N SER A 13 27.11 3.21 -2.82
CA SER A 13 26.11 3.99 -2.10
C SER A 13 24.94 3.06 -1.80
N SER A 14 24.97 2.47 -0.61
CA SER A 14 23.81 1.83 0.00
C SER A 14 22.80 2.94 0.27
N VAL A 15 21.94 3.20 -0.72
CA VAL A 15 20.70 3.96 -0.53
C VAL A 15 19.87 3.14 0.47
N PHE A 16 20.06 3.42 1.76
CA PHE A 16 19.15 2.98 2.80
C PHE A 16 17.90 3.85 2.66
N ALA A 17 16.88 3.34 2.00
CA ALA A 17 15.54 3.86 2.19
C ALA A 17 15.23 3.73 3.69
N SER A 18 15.31 4.84 4.42
CA SER A 18 15.04 4.84 5.86
C SER A 18 13.52 4.90 6.04
N ASP A 19 12.94 3.93 6.75
CA ASP A 19 11.50 3.84 7.02
C ASP A 19 10.89 5.19 7.50
N GLY A 20 11.68 6.03 8.18
CA GLY A 20 11.27 7.38 8.61
C GLY A 20 10.91 8.36 7.48
N VAL A 21 11.59 8.30 6.33
CA VAL A 21 11.29 9.17 5.17
C VAL A 21 9.96 8.77 4.54
N ASP A 22 9.74 7.48 4.36
CA ASP A 22 8.49 6.95 3.81
C ASP A 22 7.30 7.28 4.72
N LEU A 23 7.45 7.08 6.04
CA LEU A 23 6.41 7.42 7.02
C LEU A 23 6.12 8.94 7.06
N ALA A 24 7.13 9.79 6.82
CA ALA A 24 6.91 11.23 6.66
C ALA A 24 6.09 11.54 5.38
N ASN A 25 6.31 10.79 4.29
CA ASN A 25 5.52 10.92 3.07
C ASN A 25 4.09 10.42 3.26
N VAL A 26 3.89 9.32 3.98
CA VAL A 26 2.56 8.83 4.40
C VAL A 26 1.82 9.93 5.15
N ARG A 27 2.45 10.54 6.16
CA ARG A 27 1.88 11.67 6.91
C ARG A 27 1.48 12.83 6.00
N LYS A 28 2.39 13.32 5.15
CA LYS A 28 2.13 14.44 4.24
C LYS A 28 0.95 14.15 3.31
N LYS A 29 0.85 12.92 2.82
CA LYS A 29 -0.24 12.50 1.94
C LYS A 29 -1.59 12.54 2.65
N ILE A 30 -1.66 11.99 3.87
CA ILE A 30 -2.87 11.98 4.69
C ILE A 30 -3.33 13.40 5.02
N GLU A 31 -2.41 14.28 5.46
CA GLU A 31 -2.73 15.69 5.73
C GLU A 31 -3.22 16.42 4.46
N LYS A 32 -2.58 16.15 3.31
CA LYS A 32 -2.97 16.74 2.02
C LYS A 32 -4.34 16.26 1.54
N GLN A 33 -4.63 14.97 1.68
CA GLN A 33 -5.91 14.39 1.29
C GLN A 33 -7.02 14.70 2.29
N ASN A 34 -6.65 15.16 3.48
CA ASN A 34 -7.57 15.44 4.57
C ASN A 34 -8.43 14.22 4.95
N ASN A 35 -7.83 13.03 4.88
CA ASN A 35 -8.49 11.77 5.17
C ASN A 35 -7.45 10.80 5.74
N GLY A 36 -7.75 10.19 6.89
CA GLY A 36 -6.88 9.18 7.51
C GLY A 36 -6.72 7.92 6.66
N PHE A 37 -7.61 7.73 5.69
CA PHE A 37 -7.56 6.65 4.71
C PHE A 37 -6.83 7.09 3.42
N MET A 38 -5.74 6.40 3.09
CA MET A 38 -4.97 6.68 1.88
C MET A 38 -5.67 6.12 0.64
N THR A 39 -6.32 6.98 -0.13
CA THR A 39 -6.88 6.66 -1.45
C THR A 39 -5.88 6.96 -2.57
N GLY A 40 -5.99 6.24 -3.69
CA GLY A 40 -5.17 6.50 -4.87
C GLY A 40 -3.79 5.86 -4.81
N THR A 41 -2.77 6.61 -5.21
CA THR A 41 -1.36 6.15 -5.24
C THR A 41 -0.91 5.68 -3.85
N LEU A 42 -0.20 4.58 -3.75
CA LEU A 42 0.36 4.13 -2.47
C LEU A 42 1.79 4.64 -2.31
N ILE A 43 2.24 4.75 -1.06
CA ILE A 43 3.64 5.09 -0.78
C ILE A 43 4.43 3.78 -0.75
N THR A 44 5.60 3.75 -1.38
CA THR A 44 6.49 2.59 -1.36
C THR A 44 7.93 3.04 -1.13
N SER A 45 8.76 2.18 -0.54
CA SER A 45 10.19 2.45 -0.33
C SER A 45 11.01 2.33 -1.61
N MET A 46 10.45 1.63 -2.62
CA MET A 46 11.02 1.40 -3.94
C MET A 46 9.87 1.30 -4.94
N GLU A 47 9.76 2.32 -5.80
CA GLU A 47 8.74 2.40 -6.85
C GLU A 47 9.44 2.50 -8.20
N ASP A 48 9.17 1.57 -9.10
CA ASP A 48 9.58 1.72 -10.51
C ASP A 48 8.53 2.51 -11.31
N ASN A 49 7.26 2.39 -10.94
CA ASN A 49 6.11 2.98 -11.62
C ASN A 49 5.00 3.32 -10.64
N TRP A 50 4.19 4.33 -10.98
CA TRP A 50 3.02 4.72 -10.20
C TRP A 50 2.12 3.52 -9.90
N PHE A 51 1.85 3.33 -8.63
CA PHE A 51 1.09 2.19 -8.16
C PHE A 51 -0.09 2.64 -7.27
N TYR A 52 -1.29 2.19 -7.61
CA TYR A 52 -2.56 2.60 -6.99
C TYR A 52 -3.22 1.42 -6.27
N GLY A 53 -3.75 1.69 -5.08
CA GLY A 53 -4.59 0.73 -4.37
C GLY A 53 -5.98 0.60 -5.03
N VAL A 54 -6.65 -0.54 -4.84
CA VAL A 54 -7.91 -0.83 -5.56
C VAL A 54 -9.03 0.18 -5.25
N ASN A 55 -8.98 0.84 -4.10
CA ASN A 55 -9.95 1.88 -3.72
C ASN A 55 -9.95 3.10 -4.64
N TYR A 56 -8.93 3.26 -5.49
CA TYR A 56 -8.94 4.25 -6.55
C TYR A 56 -9.99 3.95 -7.64
N TYR A 57 -10.28 2.67 -7.86
CA TYR A 57 -11.07 2.15 -8.99
C TYR A 57 -12.51 1.77 -8.65
N LYS A 58 -12.85 1.65 -7.36
CA LYS A 58 -14.23 1.32 -6.91
C LYS A 58 -15.26 2.28 -7.51
N LYS A 59 -16.55 1.89 -7.50
CA LYS A 59 -17.65 2.64 -8.15
C LYS A 59 -17.71 4.14 -7.83
N ASP A 60 -17.43 4.51 -6.58
CA ASP A 60 -17.39 5.90 -6.09
C ASP A 60 -15.96 6.49 -5.98
N GLY A 61 -14.97 5.75 -6.50
CA GLY A 61 -13.55 6.07 -6.46
C GLY A 61 -13.13 7.19 -7.42
N SER A 62 -11.90 7.66 -7.25
CA SER A 62 -11.36 8.79 -8.01
C SER A 62 -11.27 8.50 -9.51
N PHE A 63 -10.94 7.27 -9.93
CA PHE A 63 -10.81 6.94 -11.35
C PHE A 63 -12.12 7.20 -12.11
N LYS A 64 -13.25 6.78 -11.55
CA LYS A 64 -14.56 6.99 -12.17
C LYS A 64 -14.93 8.45 -12.34
N LYS A 65 -14.51 9.32 -11.44
CA LYS A 65 -14.69 10.78 -11.55
C LYS A 65 -13.75 11.40 -12.59
N LEU A 66 -12.56 10.83 -12.79
CA LEU A 66 -11.62 11.35 -13.78
C LEU A 66 -12.05 11.01 -15.20
N ILE A 67 -12.58 9.81 -15.44
CA ILE A 67 -13.01 9.40 -16.80
C ILE A 67 -14.30 10.08 -17.27
N THR A 68 -14.96 10.91 -16.46
CA THR A 68 -16.06 11.79 -16.90
C THR A 68 -15.56 13.13 -17.48
N LEU A 69 -14.26 13.41 -17.36
CA LEU A 69 -13.63 14.61 -17.92
C LEU A 69 -13.46 14.47 -19.44
N LYS A 70 -13.23 15.61 -20.12
CA LYS A 70 -13.11 15.64 -21.59
C LYS A 70 -11.89 14.86 -22.08
N GLU A 71 -10.84 14.78 -21.27
CA GLU A 71 -9.56 14.13 -21.53
C GLU A 71 -9.60 12.62 -21.21
N ARG A 72 -10.78 12.00 -21.24
CA ARG A 72 -11.02 10.59 -20.85
C ARG A 72 -9.98 9.61 -21.41
N GLU A 73 -9.71 9.65 -22.71
CA GLU A 73 -8.81 8.68 -23.35
C GLU A 73 -7.37 8.80 -22.82
N GLU A 74 -6.88 10.04 -22.66
CA GLU A 74 -5.56 10.30 -22.08
C GLU A 74 -5.48 9.85 -20.60
N ILE A 75 -6.56 10.07 -19.85
CA ILE A 75 -6.67 9.64 -18.44
C ILE A 75 -6.63 8.11 -18.34
N ILE A 76 -7.36 7.41 -19.21
CA ILE A 76 -7.36 5.94 -19.24
C ILE A 76 -5.97 5.42 -19.59
N GLU A 77 -5.30 6.01 -20.58
CA GLU A 77 -3.95 5.60 -20.98
C GLU A 77 -2.93 5.82 -19.86
N LYS A 78 -2.95 6.97 -19.20
CA LYS A 78 -1.94 7.33 -18.19
C LYS A 78 -2.20 6.71 -16.81
N PHE A 79 -3.46 6.64 -16.40
CA PHE A 79 -3.90 6.33 -15.03
C PHE A 79 -4.88 5.17 -14.93
N GLY A 80 -5.16 4.47 -16.04
CA GLY A 80 -6.00 3.27 -16.09
C GLY A 80 -5.44 2.13 -15.25
N ASP A 81 -4.73 1.17 -15.83
CA ASP A 81 -4.37 -0.06 -15.10
C ASP A 81 -3.02 0.02 -14.35
N ARG A 82 -3.03 0.69 -13.18
CA ARG A 82 -1.89 0.89 -12.27
C ARG A 82 -2.00 0.10 -10.97
N ARG A 83 -2.70 -1.03 -10.99
CA ARG A 83 -2.98 -1.89 -9.83
C ARG A 83 -1.83 -2.81 -9.40
N ARG A 84 -0.75 -2.84 -10.18
CA ARG A 84 0.38 -3.77 -10.02
C ARG A 84 1.56 -3.03 -9.44
N TRP A 85 2.15 -3.59 -8.40
CA TRP A 85 3.41 -3.13 -7.83
C TRP A 85 4.55 -3.93 -8.43
N PHE A 86 5.32 -3.28 -9.29
CA PHE A 86 6.54 -3.82 -9.90
C PHE A 86 7.77 -3.29 -9.17
N VAL A 87 8.65 -4.19 -8.77
CA VAL A 87 9.95 -3.83 -8.19
C VAL A 87 11.04 -4.63 -8.90
N THR A 88 11.79 -4.01 -9.79
CA THR A 88 12.90 -4.58 -10.58
C THR A 88 14.14 -4.80 -9.72
N LYS A 89 14.39 -3.92 -8.75
CA LYS A 89 15.59 -3.95 -7.90
C LYS A 89 15.28 -4.43 -6.47
N TRP A 90 14.52 -5.52 -6.34
CA TRP A 90 14.06 -6.03 -5.04
C TRP A 90 15.12 -6.86 -4.29
N GLN A 91 16.02 -7.53 -5.01
CA GLN A 91 16.99 -8.47 -4.45
C GLN A 91 17.91 -7.80 -3.41
N GLY A 92 17.85 -8.31 -2.16
CA GLY A 92 18.65 -7.80 -1.04
C GLY A 92 18.28 -6.39 -0.57
N LYS A 93 17.15 -5.83 -1.01
CA LYS A 93 16.73 -4.45 -0.70
C LYS A 93 15.47 -4.33 0.16
N GLN A 94 14.73 -5.42 0.33
CA GLN A 94 13.53 -5.51 1.17
C GLN A 94 12.52 -4.36 0.93
N PRO A 95 11.96 -4.26 -0.29
CA PRO A 95 11.03 -3.18 -0.64
C PRO A 95 9.77 -3.23 0.24
N ALA A 96 9.17 -2.06 0.47
CA ALA A 96 7.99 -1.92 1.31
C ALA A 96 6.90 -1.06 0.68
N ILE A 97 5.65 -1.33 1.05
CA ILE A 97 4.44 -0.59 0.68
C ILE A 97 3.71 -0.18 1.96
N TYR A 98 3.08 0.99 1.94
CA TYR A 98 2.34 1.56 3.06
C TYR A 98 0.87 1.78 2.70
N VAL A 99 -0.03 1.32 3.57
CA VAL A 99 -1.46 1.65 3.58
C VAL A 99 -1.83 2.28 4.92
N SER A 100 -2.94 3.02 4.98
CA SER A 100 -3.37 3.68 6.23
C SER A 100 -4.87 3.85 6.31
N ALA A 101 -5.37 3.95 7.54
CA ALA A 101 -6.74 4.32 7.88
C ALA A 101 -6.76 5.04 9.24
N SER A 102 -7.86 5.72 9.57
CA SER A 102 -8.12 6.24 10.91
C SER A 102 -8.98 5.27 11.71
N TYR A 103 -8.76 5.20 13.02
CA TYR A 103 -9.66 4.58 14.00
C TYR A 103 -9.97 5.58 15.13
N ASN A 104 -11.15 5.47 15.74
CA ASN A 104 -11.70 6.37 16.77
C ASN A 104 -12.05 7.79 16.31
N GLY A 105 -12.79 7.95 15.20
CA GLY A 105 -13.31 9.25 14.74
C GLY A 105 -14.77 9.23 14.26
N ASN A 106 -15.56 8.23 14.65
CA ASN A 106 -16.99 8.21 14.36
C ASN A 106 -17.77 8.52 15.64
N TYR A 107 -18.58 9.58 15.63
CA TYR A 107 -19.47 9.92 16.74
C TYR A 107 -20.46 8.78 17.04
N ASP A 108 -20.83 7.96 16.04
CA ASP A 108 -21.68 6.79 16.23
C ASP A 108 -20.98 5.62 16.96
N LEU A 109 -19.66 5.70 17.16
CA LEU A 109 -18.84 4.64 17.76
C LEU A 109 -18.34 5.01 19.18
N GLU A 110 -18.89 6.05 19.80
CA GLU A 110 -18.48 6.59 21.11
C GLU A 110 -18.56 5.59 22.28
N ASN A 111 -19.29 4.49 22.14
CA ASN A 111 -19.41 3.48 23.19
C ASN A 111 -18.54 2.24 22.91
N ASN A 112 -17.32 2.24 23.47
CA ASN A 112 -16.46 1.06 23.68
C ASN A 112 -15.69 0.45 22.48
N LEU A 113 -14.99 1.24 21.65
CA LEU A 113 -14.01 0.69 20.69
C LEU A 113 -12.56 0.57 21.21
N GLN A 114 -12.24 1.05 22.41
CA GLN A 114 -10.87 0.98 22.97
C GLN A 114 -10.34 -0.46 23.20
N ALA A 115 -11.18 -1.48 23.02
CA ALA A 115 -10.83 -2.89 23.25
C ALA A 115 -10.83 -3.77 21.99
N LYS A 116 -11.25 -3.25 20.83
CA LYS A 116 -11.40 -4.07 19.62
C LYS A 116 -10.11 -4.13 18.82
N ASP A 117 -9.87 -5.29 18.25
CA ASP A 117 -8.72 -5.55 17.40
C ASP A 117 -8.97 -4.92 16.04
N LEU A 118 -7.99 -4.21 15.45
CA LEU A 118 -8.15 -3.61 14.12
C LEU A 118 -8.50 -4.64 13.05
N LYS A 119 -8.09 -5.90 13.19
CA LYS A 119 -8.48 -6.96 12.26
C LYS A 119 -9.98 -7.24 12.29
N ASP A 120 -10.68 -6.85 13.35
CA ASP A 120 -12.12 -7.07 13.49
C ASP A 120 -12.90 -6.07 12.63
N ASP A 121 -12.35 -4.87 12.44
CA ASP A 121 -12.99 -3.77 11.73
C ASP A 121 -12.44 -3.56 10.30
N TYR A 122 -11.18 -3.94 10.05
CA TYR A 122 -10.49 -3.68 8.79
C TYR A 122 -10.04 -4.96 8.08
N LEU A 123 -9.83 -4.81 6.78
CA LEU A 123 -9.33 -5.80 5.85
C LEU A 123 -8.11 -5.21 5.12
N PHE A 124 -7.10 -6.05 4.90
CA PHE A 124 -5.94 -5.70 4.08
C PHE A 124 -5.62 -6.89 3.17
N TYR A 125 -6.07 -6.82 1.92
CA TYR A 125 -5.88 -7.86 0.93
C TYR A 125 -4.89 -7.46 -0.16
N PHE A 126 -4.21 -8.44 -0.74
CA PHE A 126 -3.49 -8.29 -2.00
C PHE A 126 -3.36 -9.64 -2.71
N LYS A 127 -3.13 -9.59 -4.03
CA LYS A 127 -2.75 -10.75 -4.84
C LYS A 127 -1.22 -10.89 -4.82
N ASN A 128 -0.73 -12.06 -4.42
CA ASN A 128 0.69 -12.39 -4.43
C ASN A 128 1.15 -12.91 -5.82
N TYR A 129 0.55 -12.38 -6.87
CA TYR A 129 0.83 -12.68 -8.26
C TYR A 129 0.37 -11.49 -9.11
N CYS A 130 0.75 -11.50 -10.37
CA CYS A 130 0.21 -10.58 -11.36
C CYS A 130 -0.49 -11.36 -12.47
N GLU A 131 -1.60 -10.80 -12.91
CA GLU A 131 -2.34 -11.30 -14.07
C GLU A 131 -2.43 -10.22 -15.13
N PHE A 132 -2.45 -10.67 -16.39
CA PHE A 132 -2.61 -9.84 -17.57
C PHE A 132 -3.73 -10.47 -18.38
N ASP A 133 -4.78 -9.69 -18.64
CA ASP A 133 -5.95 -10.15 -19.39
C ASP A 133 -6.58 -11.42 -18.79
N GLY A 134 -6.58 -11.52 -17.45
CA GLY A 134 -7.11 -12.67 -16.69
C GLY A 134 -6.18 -13.89 -16.64
N ILE A 135 -4.98 -13.80 -17.21
CA ILE A 135 -3.99 -14.88 -17.21
C ILE A 135 -2.89 -14.56 -16.20
N VAL A 136 -2.68 -15.44 -15.24
CA VAL A 136 -1.57 -15.33 -14.27
C VAL A 136 -0.24 -15.52 -15.00
N ASP A 137 0.68 -14.56 -14.83
CA ASP A 137 2.03 -14.67 -15.35
C ASP A 137 2.97 -15.21 -14.28
N THR A 138 3.38 -16.47 -14.45
CA THR A 138 4.21 -17.21 -13.49
C THR A 138 5.70 -16.86 -13.56
N ARG A 139 6.11 -16.00 -14.51
CA ARG A 139 7.52 -15.63 -14.70
C ARG A 139 7.99 -14.63 -13.65
N TYR A 140 7.09 -13.87 -13.04
CA TYR A 140 7.43 -12.88 -12.03
C TYR A 140 7.78 -13.51 -10.68
N ALA A 141 8.68 -12.88 -9.94
CA ALA A 141 8.95 -13.27 -8.56
C ALA A 141 7.74 -12.96 -7.67
N ARG A 142 7.50 -13.81 -6.65
CA ARG A 142 6.34 -13.73 -5.74
C ARG A 142 6.80 -13.70 -4.28
N ILE A 143 6.09 -13.01 -3.40
CA ILE A 143 6.49 -12.90 -1.99
C ILE A 143 6.46 -14.29 -1.34
N LYS A 144 7.56 -14.68 -0.70
CA LYS A 144 7.66 -15.89 0.11
C LYS A 144 7.57 -15.55 1.58
N LYS A 145 8.18 -14.44 1.98
CA LYS A 145 8.16 -13.96 3.36
C LYS A 145 8.03 -12.45 3.40
N MET A 146 7.17 -11.96 4.27
CA MET A 146 6.98 -10.53 4.50
C MET A 146 6.92 -10.19 5.99
N ARG A 147 7.14 -8.93 6.30
CA ARG A 147 6.92 -8.34 7.61
C ARG A 147 5.83 -7.30 7.53
N ILE A 148 4.78 -7.45 8.33
CA ILE A 148 3.77 -6.44 8.56
C ILE A 148 4.15 -5.66 9.82
N THR A 149 4.38 -4.36 9.69
CA THR A 149 4.64 -3.47 10.84
C THR A 149 3.51 -2.45 10.97
N TYR A 150 2.91 -2.42 12.15
CA TYR A 150 1.89 -1.44 12.51
C TYR A 150 2.55 -0.23 13.14
N TYR A 151 2.14 0.93 12.65
CA TYR A 151 2.48 2.22 13.23
C TYR A 151 1.21 2.98 13.55
N ASP A 152 1.23 3.83 14.57
CA ASP A 152 0.14 4.75 14.82
C ASP A 152 0.62 6.14 15.23
N THR A 153 -0.30 7.10 15.16
CA THR A 153 -0.12 8.44 15.67
C THR A 153 -1.47 9.07 15.96
N PRO A 154 -1.60 9.86 17.04
CA PRO A 154 -2.77 10.69 17.23
C PRO A 154 -2.86 11.75 16.14
N TYR A 155 -4.09 12.16 15.83
CA TYR A 155 -4.38 13.29 14.96
C TYR A 155 -5.36 14.25 15.62
N THR A 156 -5.38 15.48 15.14
CA THR A 156 -6.35 16.51 15.51
C THR A 156 -6.99 17.07 14.26
N ALA A 157 -8.08 17.82 14.43
CA ALA A 157 -8.57 18.70 13.39
C ALA A 157 -8.07 20.15 13.64
N VAL A 158 -7.78 20.87 12.57
CA VAL A 158 -7.36 22.29 12.55
C VAL A 158 -8.22 23.06 11.54
N ASN A 159 -8.09 24.39 11.51
CA ASN A 159 -8.86 25.28 10.63
C ASN A 159 -10.38 25.06 10.78
N ASN A 160 -10.93 25.28 11.98
CA ASN A 160 -12.35 25.06 12.29
C ASN A 160 -12.82 23.63 11.95
N MET A 161 -12.00 22.64 12.32
CA MET A 161 -12.25 21.22 12.07
C MET A 161 -12.27 20.80 10.60
N MET A 162 -11.87 21.67 9.67
CA MET A 162 -11.87 21.35 8.25
C MET A 162 -10.70 20.49 7.82
N ASN A 163 -9.58 20.50 8.55
CA ASN A 163 -8.35 19.79 8.14
C ASN A 163 -7.80 18.85 9.21
N ILE A 164 -7.40 17.64 8.83
CA ILE A 164 -6.64 16.70 9.64
C ILE A 164 -5.21 17.21 9.79
N LYS A 165 -4.70 17.18 11.02
CA LYS A 165 -3.28 17.38 11.32
C LYS A 165 -2.75 16.22 12.16
N ILE A 166 -1.68 15.60 11.69
CA ILE A 166 -0.95 14.60 12.45
C ILE A 166 0.07 15.34 13.32
N SER A 167 -0.03 15.20 14.64
CA SER A 167 0.72 16.02 15.61
C SER A 167 2.16 15.53 15.83
N SER A 168 2.42 14.26 15.55
CA SER A 168 3.71 13.60 15.83
C SER A 168 4.15 12.67 14.69
N ASN A 169 5.34 12.08 14.82
CA ASN A 169 5.75 11.01 13.92
C ASN A 169 4.98 9.72 14.24
N PHE A 170 4.80 8.89 13.21
CA PHE A 170 4.29 7.53 13.36
C PHE A 170 5.20 6.73 14.31
N LYS A 171 4.61 6.20 15.38
CA LYS A 171 5.29 5.34 16.34
C LYS A 171 5.08 3.90 15.94
N LYS A 172 6.16 3.13 15.87
CA LYS A 172 6.08 1.68 15.68
C LYS A 172 5.40 1.05 16.88
N ILE A 173 4.46 0.16 16.63
CA ILE A 173 3.73 -0.55 17.69
C ILE A 173 4.14 -2.02 17.73
N VAL A 174 3.95 -2.74 16.62
CA VAL A 174 4.21 -4.18 16.56
C VAL A 174 4.61 -4.60 15.15
N SER A 175 5.36 -5.69 15.03
CA SER A 175 5.73 -6.32 13.76
C SER A 175 5.42 -7.81 13.79
N TYR A 176 4.98 -8.34 12.65
CA TYR A 176 4.71 -9.75 12.43
C TYR A 176 5.43 -10.22 11.16
N ASP A 177 6.21 -11.30 11.26
CA ASP A 177 6.76 -11.99 10.10
C ASP A 177 5.76 -13.05 9.66
N ILE A 178 5.48 -13.08 8.35
CA ILE A 178 4.48 -13.95 7.73
C ILE A 178 5.16 -14.68 6.59
N ASP A 179 5.18 -16.01 6.67
CA ASP A 179 5.61 -16.89 5.61
C ASP A 179 4.38 -17.26 4.75
N LEU A 180 4.51 -17.10 3.43
CA LEU A 180 3.49 -17.40 2.44
C LEU A 180 3.84 -18.69 1.73
N LYS A 181 2.86 -19.56 1.55
CA LYS A 181 3.02 -20.75 0.71
C LYS A 181 3.03 -20.33 -0.76
N GLU A 182 3.63 -21.17 -1.58
CA GLU A 182 3.74 -20.89 -3.02
C GLU A 182 2.37 -20.86 -3.71
N ASP A 183 1.40 -21.62 -3.21
CA ASP A 183 0.03 -21.69 -3.69
C ASP A 183 -0.89 -20.60 -3.10
N ASP A 184 -0.41 -19.81 -2.13
CA ASP A 184 -1.17 -18.70 -1.58
C ASP A 184 -1.29 -17.56 -2.61
N LYS A 185 -2.49 -17.40 -3.17
CA LYS A 185 -2.78 -16.44 -4.25
C LYS A 185 -3.27 -15.09 -3.73
N ILE A 186 -4.32 -15.09 -2.91
CA ILE A 186 -4.93 -13.90 -2.33
C ILE A 186 -4.67 -13.93 -0.83
N ILE A 187 -4.01 -12.90 -0.32
CA ILE A 187 -3.53 -12.85 1.05
C ILE A 187 -4.34 -11.82 1.83
N ASN A 188 -4.93 -12.22 2.97
CA ASN A 188 -5.35 -11.26 3.99
C ASN A 188 -4.18 -11.03 4.95
N ALA A 189 -3.55 -9.87 4.84
CA ALA A 189 -2.38 -9.51 5.63
C ALA A 189 -2.73 -8.89 7.00
N MET A 190 -4.02 -8.67 7.31
CA MET A 190 -4.39 -8.13 8.62
C MET A 190 -4.01 -9.07 9.75
N GLN A 191 -3.20 -8.55 10.67
CA GLN A 191 -2.84 -9.21 11.92
C GLN A 191 -3.57 -8.59 13.09
N SER A 192 -3.62 -9.36 14.17
CA SER A 192 -4.17 -8.93 15.45
C SER A 192 -3.42 -7.71 15.96
N PHE A 193 -4.11 -6.60 16.16
CA PHE A 193 -3.56 -5.41 16.78
C PHE A 193 -4.65 -4.65 17.53
N LYS A 194 -4.44 -4.47 18.84
CA LYS A 194 -5.29 -3.64 19.68
C LYS A 194 -4.69 -2.25 19.78
N PRO A 195 -5.38 -1.22 19.27
CA PRO A 195 -4.84 0.13 19.30
C PRO A 195 -4.63 0.68 20.70
N VAL A 196 -3.62 1.53 20.84
CA VAL A 196 -3.41 2.28 22.07
C VAL A 196 -4.46 3.40 22.15
N LYS A 197 -4.94 3.67 23.36
CA LYS A 197 -5.87 4.78 23.62
C LYS A 197 -5.31 6.09 23.06
N SER A 198 -6.12 6.80 22.25
CA SER A 198 -5.73 8.10 21.71
C SER A 198 -5.59 9.15 22.82
N SER A 199 -4.60 10.02 22.67
CA SER A 199 -4.45 11.22 23.49
C SER A 199 -5.25 12.43 22.96
N THR A 200 -5.99 12.26 21.87
CA THR A 200 -6.85 13.31 21.28
C THR A 200 -8.30 12.82 21.20
N TRP A 201 -9.25 13.76 21.20
CA TRP A 201 -10.67 13.46 21.00
C TRP A 201 -10.95 12.82 19.63
N TYR A 202 -10.15 13.17 18.62
CA TYR A 202 -10.34 12.73 17.24
C TYR A 202 -9.85 11.32 16.95
N GLY A 203 -9.10 10.70 17.87
CA GLY A 203 -8.57 9.36 17.67
C GLY A 203 -7.18 9.32 17.05
N ASN A 204 -6.89 8.22 16.37
CA ASN A 204 -5.57 7.91 15.85
C ASN A 204 -5.66 7.49 14.38
N ILE A 205 -4.55 7.68 13.68
CA ILE A 205 -4.33 7.14 12.34
C ILE A 205 -3.28 6.04 12.48
N PHE A 206 -3.55 4.89 11.88
CA PHE A 206 -2.55 3.83 11.74
C PHE A 206 -2.06 3.76 10.30
N ALA A 207 -0.79 3.41 10.18
CA ALA A 207 -0.18 2.98 8.95
C ALA A 207 0.30 1.55 9.10
N ILE A 208 0.10 0.75 8.05
CA ILE A 208 0.64 -0.60 7.93
C ILE A 208 1.73 -0.54 6.89
N GLN A 209 2.95 -0.93 7.28
CA GLN A 209 4.05 -1.20 6.37
C GLN A 209 4.09 -2.70 6.08
N MET A 210 3.96 -3.09 4.82
CA MET A 210 4.30 -4.44 4.37
C MET A 210 5.67 -4.41 3.72
N LYS A 211 6.65 -5.06 4.35
CA LYS A 211 8.03 -5.14 3.87
C LYS A 211 8.33 -6.56 3.37
N VAL A 212 8.83 -6.68 2.16
CA VAL A 212 9.22 -7.97 1.57
C VAL A 212 10.55 -8.41 2.15
N LEU A 213 10.62 -9.63 2.68
CA LEU A 213 11.84 -10.18 3.28
C LEU A 213 12.50 -11.21 2.35
N GLU A 214 11.69 -12.10 1.78
CA GLU A 214 12.11 -13.16 0.85
C GLU A 214 11.06 -13.35 -0.25
N VAL A 215 11.47 -13.87 -1.40
CA VAL A 215 10.57 -14.17 -2.52
C VAL A 215 10.82 -15.59 -3.05
N TYR A 216 9.80 -16.18 -3.63
CA TYR A 216 9.94 -17.28 -4.58
C TYR A 216 10.50 -16.68 -5.88
N PRO A 217 11.67 -17.14 -6.35
CA PRO A 217 12.25 -16.62 -7.57
C PRO A 217 11.35 -16.94 -8.76
N GLY A 218 11.17 -15.96 -9.64
CA GLY A 218 10.58 -16.16 -10.96
C GLY A 218 11.65 -16.58 -11.97
N GLU A 219 11.40 -16.31 -13.25
CA GLU A 219 12.43 -16.39 -14.28
C GLU A 219 13.57 -15.40 -13.99
N LYS A 220 14.75 -15.69 -14.57
CA LYS A 220 15.95 -14.87 -14.37
C LYS A 220 15.66 -13.41 -14.76
N ASP A 221 16.14 -12.49 -13.92
CA ASP A 221 16.03 -11.03 -14.12
C ASP A 221 14.59 -10.47 -14.12
N MET A 222 13.57 -11.26 -13.75
CA MET A 222 12.20 -10.78 -13.63
C MET A 222 11.95 -10.00 -12.33
N PRO A 223 11.11 -8.94 -12.39
CA PRO A 223 10.79 -8.15 -11.21
C PRO A 223 9.91 -8.95 -10.23
N LEU A 224 9.86 -8.48 -8.98
CA LEU A 224 8.79 -8.82 -8.06
C LEU A 224 7.49 -8.20 -8.58
N CYS A 225 6.43 -8.99 -8.66
CA CYS A 225 5.11 -8.50 -9.06
C CYS A 225 4.00 -9.01 -8.13
N THR A 226 3.20 -8.07 -7.63
CA THR A 226 1.99 -8.31 -6.84
C THR A 226 0.94 -7.28 -7.23
N SER A 227 -0.34 -7.55 -6.98
CA SER A 227 -1.41 -6.65 -7.43
C SER A 227 -2.55 -6.50 -6.43
N ASP A 228 -3.44 -5.59 -6.74
CA ASP A 228 -4.76 -5.46 -6.13
C ASP A 228 -4.75 -5.28 -4.61
N TYR A 229 -3.89 -4.37 -4.15
CA TYR A 229 -3.81 -3.98 -2.74
C TYR A 229 -5.07 -3.23 -2.31
N TYR A 230 -5.80 -3.83 -1.39
CA TYR A 230 -7.03 -3.34 -0.81
C TYR A 230 -6.88 -3.16 0.69
N MET A 231 -7.03 -1.92 1.16
CA MET A 231 -7.32 -1.63 2.56
C MET A 231 -8.79 -1.23 2.64
N GLY A 232 -9.55 -1.70 3.61
CA GLY A 232 -10.96 -1.29 3.71
C GLY A 232 -11.58 -1.62 5.05
N TYR A 233 -12.60 -0.85 5.42
CA TYR A 233 -13.46 -1.17 6.55
C TYR A 233 -14.43 -2.28 6.15
N LYS A 234 -14.63 -3.30 7.01
CA LYS A 234 -15.50 -4.45 6.70
C LYS A 234 -16.94 -4.07 6.38
N GLY A 235 -17.43 -2.95 6.91
CA GLY A 235 -18.75 -2.43 6.59
C GLY A 235 -18.88 -1.78 5.20
N TRP A 236 -17.79 -1.66 4.42
CA TRP A 236 -17.83 -1.08 3.07
C TRP A 236 -18.07 -2.11 1.96
N GLY A 237 -18.20 -3.39 2.30
CA GLY A 237 -18.32 -4.51 1.35
C GLY A 237 -17.07 -5.39 1.33
N SER A 238 -17.16 -6.51 0.60
CA SER A 238 -16.07 -7.48 0.50
C SER A 238 -14.99 -7.04 -0.49
N TYR A 239 -13.79 -7.60 -0.35
CA TYR A 239 -12.69 -7.43 -1.31
C TYR A 239 -13.11 -7.89 -2.72
N GLU A 240 -13.81 -9.03 -2.78
CA GLU A 240 -14.30 -9.64 -4.01
C GLU A 240 -15.32 -8.75 -4.72
N ASP A 241 -16.20 -8.08 -3.99
CA ASP A 241 -17.18 -7.16 -4.58
C ASP A 241 -16.53 -5.91 -5.14
N VAL A 242 -15.45 -5.42 -4.51
CA VAL A 242 -14.65 -4.31 -5.05
C VAL A 242 -13.95 -4.76 -6.33
N LEU A 243 -13.36 -5.96 -6.37
CA LEU A 243 -12.74 -6.48 -7.58
C LEU A 243 -13.73 -6.63 -8.74
N LYS A 244 -14.92 -7.19 -8.49
CA LYS A 244 -15.97 -7.31 -9.52
C LYS A 244 -16.31 -5.96 -10.15
N GLN A 245 -16.47 -4.91 -9.33
CA GLN A 245 -16.72 -3.55 -9.85
C GLN A 245 -15.63 -3.04 -10.78
N ILE A 246 -14.38 -3.47 -10.56
CA ILE A 246 -13.21 -3.06 -11.35
C ILE A 246 -13.12 -3.90 -12.63
N ASP A 247 -13.37 -5.20 -12.54
CA ASP A 247 -13.31 -6.11 -13.70
C ASP A 247 -14.46 -5.87 -14.69
N GLU A 248 -15.56 -5.30 -14.21
CA GLU A 248 -16.67 -4.80 -15.05
C GLU A 248 -16.31 -3.54 -15.85
N LEU A 249 -15.20 -2.85 -15.54
CA LEU A 249 -14.79 -1.61 -16.23
C LEU A 249 -14.25 -1.91 -17.63
N PRO A 250 -15.00 -1.61 -18.70
CA PRO A 250 -14.53 -1.89 -20.06
C PRO A 250 -13.26 -1.10 -20.39
N GLU A 251 -13.07 0.07 -19.77
CA GLU A 251 -11.90 0.92 -19.96
C GLU A 251 -10.58 0.28 -19.53
N LEU A 252 -10.62 -0.71 -18.63
CA LEU A 252 -9.44 -1.37 -18.10
C LEU A 252 -9.16 -2.73 -18.76
N LYS A 253 -10.08 -3.26 -19.58
CA LYS A 253 -9.91 -4.56 -20.24
C LYS A 253 -8.86 -4.49 -21.35
N GLY A 254 -7.99 -5.50 -21.44
CA GLY A 254 -7.00 -5.61 -22.52
C GLY A 254 -5.79 -4.68 -22.39
N LYS A 255 -5.75 -3.83 -21.34
CA LYS A 255 -4.70 -2.83 -21.14
C LYS A 255 -3.61 -3.42 -20.24
N ARG A 256 -2.56 -3.95 -20.85
CA ARG A 256 -1.30 -4.18 -20.15
C ARG A 256 -0.72 -2.82 -19.73
N ASN A 257 -0.27 -2.68 -18.49
CA ASN A 257 0.72 -1.65 -18.19
C ASN A 257 1.88 -1.90 -19.17
N PRO A 258 2.27 -0.94 -20.03
CA PRO A 258 3.24 -1.17 -21.10
C PRO A 258 4.69 -1.37 -20.59
N TYR A 259 4.85 -1.66 -19.30
CA TYR A 259 6.12 -1.89 -18.61
C TYR A 259 5.96 -3.09 -17.68
#